data_AF-A0A656GDB0-F1
#
_entry.id   AF-A0A656GDB0-F1
#
_cell.length_a   1.000
_cell.length_b   1.000
_cell.length_c   1.000
_cell.angle_alpha   90.00
_cell.angle_beta   90.00
_cell.angle_gamma   90.00
#
_symmetry.space_group_name_H-M   'P 1'
#
loop_
_entity.id
_entity.type
_entity.pdbx_description
1 polymer ?
#
loop_
_entity_poly.entity_id
_entity_poly.type
_entity_poly.pdbx_seq_one_letter_code
_entity_poly.pdbx_strand_id
1 'polypeptide(L)'
;MNIPPEFLQARKEFHASLLKTTLTINDKGVPSNADSSNRSSIAIARGIAELLKAETIAERQAGQTSGNEFEGICARYIRNTFLKLGHLRPGDWDVHQVSGRNRLEIAKYEQYAHLIALDRAAKADAELAAALGSDYTITPDIVVVRGLESDESINLNEFLVDDSVSTRASLRATAGGKPLLHASVSCKWTIRSDRAQNARSEALNLMRNRKGHLPNIMVVTAEPTPSRLASIALGTGDIDCVYHFALYELQATLKELGMDDSAEMLAIMVDGRRLKDISDLPLDLAT
;
A
#
# COMPACT_ATOMS: atom_id res chain seq x y z
N MET A 1 14.29 -14.97 -29.16
CA MET A 1 12.98 -14.73 -28.50
C MET A 1 13.24 -13.81 -27.32
N ASN A 2 12.73 -12.57 -27.34
CA ASN A 2 12.84 -11.69 -26.17
C ASN A 2 11.81 -12.14 -25.14
N ILE A 3 12.29 -12.78 -24.07
CA ILE A 3 11.45 -13.10 -22.91
C ILE A 3 11.09 -11.75 -22.25
N PRO A 4 9.80 -11.43 -22.08
CA PRO A 4 9.41 -10.18 -21.44
C PRO A 4 9.88 -10.16 -19.98
N PRO A 5 10.15 -8.97 -19.39
CA PRO A 5 10.46 -8.86 -17.97
C PRO A 5 9.34 -9.43 -17.11
N GLU A 6 9.69 -10.18 -16.07
CA GLU A 6 8.71 -10.82 -15.17
C GLU A 6 7.75 -9.79 -14.53
N PHE A 7 8.24 -8.61 -14.15
CA PHE A 7 7.40 -7.57 -13.56
C PHE A 7 6.42 -6.94 -14.56
N LEU A 8 6.77 -6.92 -15.84
CA LEU A 8 5.84 -6.52 -16.90
C LEU A 8 4.69 -7.54 -17.00
N GLN A 9 5.00 -8.83 -16.91
CA GLN A 9 3.99 -9.88 -16.92
C GLN A 9 3.10 -9.82 -15.67
N ALA A 10 3.68 -9.67 -14.48
CA ALA A 10 2.94 -9.50 -13.23
C ALA A 10 2.02 -8.27 -13.25
N ARG A 11 2.46 -7.14 -13.83
CA ARG A 11 1.65 -5.93 -13.99
C ARG A 11 0.44 -6.19 -14.89
N LYS A 12 0.62 -6.92 -16.00
CA LYS A 12 -0.49 -7.32 -16.88
C LYS A 12 -1.49 -8.24 -16.18
N GLU A 13 -1.01 -9.18 -15.36
CA GLU A 13 -1.88 -10.08 -14.59
C GLU A 13 -2.65 -9.35 -13.49
N PHE A 14 -2.02 -8.35 -12.87
CA PHE A 14 -2.66 -7.42 -11.95
C PHE A 14 -3.81 -6.68 -12.63
N HIS A 15 -3.57 -6.06 -13.80
CA HIS A 15 -4.61 -5.40 -14.58
C HIS A 15 -5.71 -6.36 -15.03
N ALA A 16 -5.36 -7.54 -15.52
CA ALA A 16 -6.34 -8.56 -15.91
C ALA A 16 -7.21 -9.01 -14.74
N SER A 17 -6.67 -9.02 -13.52
CA SER A 17 -7.45 -9.30 -12.30
C SER A 17 -8.43 -8.17 -12.00
N LEU A 18 -8.00 -6.91 -12.13
CA LEU A 18 -8.87 -5.74 -11.95
C LEU A 18 -10.00 -5.72 -12.98
N LEU A 19 -9.71 -5.98 -14.26
CA LEU A 19 -10.70 -5.98 -15.34
C LEU A 19 -11.80 -7.02 -15.15
N LYS A 20 -11.53 -8.11 -14.41
CA LYS A 20 -12.51 -9.15 -14.14
C LYS A 20 -13.56 -8.74 -13.11
N THR A 21 -13.21 -7.88 -12.14
CA THR A 21 -14.08 -7.65 -10.97
C THR A 21 -14.21 -6.18 -10.57
N THR A 22 -13.12 -5.42 -10.59
CA THR A 22 -13.08 -4.06 -10.04
C THR A 22 -13.21 -2.97 -11.11
N LEU A 23 -12.43 -3.03 -12.21
CA LEU A 23 -12.45 -2.05 -13.30
C LEU A 23 -13.51 -2.40 -14.35
N THR A 24 -14.76 -2.05 -14.07
CA THR A 24 -15.89 -2.23 -14.99
C THR A 24 -16.28 -0.92 -15.69
N ILE A 25 -16.98 -1.04 -16.82
CA ILE A 25 -17.61 0.08 -17.54
C ILE A 25 -19.12 -0.14 -17.53
N ASN A 26 -19.90 0.86 -17.10
CA ASN A 26 -21.37 0.74 -17.09
C ASN A 26 -22.00 0.98 -18.48
N ASP A 27 -23.31 0.86 -18.58
CA ASP A 27 -24.09 1.05 -19.81
C ASP A 27 -23.92 2.43 -20.48
N LYS A 28 -23.59 3.45 -19.69
CA LYS A 28 -23.30 4.83 -20.12
C LYS A 28 -21.83 5.03 -20.48
N GLY A 29 -21.02 3.98 -20.48
CA GLY A 29 -19.60 4.04 -20.79
C GLY A 29 -18.77 4.73 -19.71
N VAL A 30 -19.22 4.74 -18.45
CA VAL A 30 -18.51 5.36 -17.31
C VAL A 30 -17.72 4.27 -16.57
N PRO A 31 -16.38 4.38 -16.51
CA PRO A 31 -15.57 3.45 -15.73
C PRO A 31 -15.83 3.57 -14.23
N SER A 32 -15.75 2.45 -13.54
CA SER A 32 -16.00 2.30 -12.09
C SER A 32 -15.06 3.09 -11.16
N ASN A 33 -13.88 3.49 -11.64
CA ASN A 33 -12.95 4.37 -10.93
C ASN A 33 -13.16 5.86 -11.23
N ALA A 34 -14.11 6.22 -12.11
CA ALA A 34 -14.45 7.60 -12.37
C ALA A 34 -15.42 8.20 -11.33
N ASP A 35 -15.38 9.52 -11.21
CA ASP A 35 -16.49 10.29 -10.66
C ASP A 35 -17.50 10.60 -11.75
N SER A 36 -18.68 9.97 -11.65
CA SER A 36 -19.77 10.10 -12.63
C SER A 36 -20.31 11.53 -12.77
N SER A 37 -19.98 12.43 -11.83
CA SER A 37 -20.37 13.85 -11.90
C SER A 37 -19.29 14.75 -12.51
N ASN A 38 -18.09 14.21 -12.76
CA ASN A 38 -16.93 14.97 -13.24
C ASN A 38 -16.53 14.50 -14.65
N ARG A 39 -16.79 15.33 -15.66
CA ARG A 39 -16.51 15.01 -17.08
C ARG A 39 -15.05 14.66 -17.34
N SER A 40 -14.11 15.40 -16.74
CA SER A 40 -12.69 15.15 -16.88
C SER A 40 -12.30 13.81 -16.26
N SER A 41 -12.83 13.49 -15.08
CA SER A 41 -12.61 12.18 -14.44
C SER A 41 -13.09 11.03 -15.31
N ILE A 42 -14.26 11.15 -15.93
CA ILE A 42 -14.81 10.14 -16.85
C ILE A 42 -13.92 9.99 -18.09
N ALA A 43 -13.52 11.09 -18.71
CA ALA A 43 -12.69 11.07 -19.92
C ALA A 43 -11.33 10.39 -19.67
N ILE A 44 -10.66 10.77 -18.58
CA ILE A 44 -9.35 10.19 -18.23
C ILE A 44 -9.49 8.70 -17.88
N ALA A 45 -10.47 8.35 -17.04
CA ALA A 45 -10.69 6.95 -16.68
C ALA A 45 -11.02 6.10 -17.91
N ARG A 46 -11.76 6.65 -18.87
CA ARG A 46 -12.12 5.94 -20.11
C ARG A 46 -10.88 5.70 -20.97
N GLY A 47 -10.02 6.70 -21.17
CA GLY A 47 -8.78 6.52 -21.93
C GLY A 47 -7.86 5.46 -21.29
N ILE A 48 -7.75 5.43 -19.95
CA ILE A 48 -7.02 4.36 -19.25
C ILE A 48 -7.66 2.99 -19.52
N ALA A 49 -8.98 2.89 -19.38
CA ALA A 49 -9.70 1.64 -19.61
C ALA A 49 -9.56 1.13 -21.05
N GLU A 50 -9.55 2.02 -22.04
CA GLU A 50 -9.34 1.70 -23.46
C GLU A 50 -7.91 1.17 -23.70
N LEU A 51 -6.88 1.82 -23.14
CA LEU A 51 -5.50 1.36 -23.23
C LEU A 51 -5.28 -0.01 -22.56
N LEU A 52 -6.01 -0.27 -21.47
CA LEU A 52 -6.03 -1.56 -20.78
C LEU A 52 -6.91 -2.61 -21.46
N LYS A 53 -7.63 -2.25 -22.55
CA LYS A 53 -8.58 -3.11 -23.27
C LYS A 53 -9.68 -3.66 -22.36
N ALA A 54 -10.28 -2.78 -21.57
CA ALA A 54 -11.40 -3.12 -20.71
C ALA A 54 -12.65 -3.41 -21.54
N GLU A 55 -13.09 -4.68 -21.56
CA GLU A 55 -14.29 -5.13 -22.27
C GLU A 55 -15.45 -5.47 -21.31
N THR A 56 -15.19 -5.47 -20.00
CA THR A 56 -16.18 -5.86 -18.99
C THR A 56 -17.26 -4.81 -18.81
N ILE A 57 -18.43 -5.07 -19.40
CA ILE A 57 -19.64 -4.25 -19.23
C ILE A 57 -20.37 -4.74 -17.97
N ALA A 58 -20.31 -3.96 -16.90
CA ALA A 58 -21.00 -4.24 -15.65
C ALA A 58 -21.21 -2.97 -14.83
N GLU A 59 -22.32 -2.94 -14.08
CA GLU A 59 -22.60 -1.85 -13.14
C GLU A 59 -21.52 -1.73 -12.07
N ARG A 60 -21.33 -0.50 -11.58
CA ARG A 60 -20.36 -0.22 -10.54
C ARG A 60 -20.71 -0.99 -9.26
N GLN A 61 -19.78 -1.81 -8.77
CA GLN A 61 -19.92 -2.47 -7.48
C GLN A 61 -20.01 -1.45 -6.32
N ALA A 62 -20.59 -1.87 -5.20
CA ALA A 62 -20.57 -1.08 -3.98
C ALA A 62 -19.12 -0.71 -3.59
N GLY A 63 -18.93 0.50 -3.04
CA GLY A 63 -17.60 1.02 -2.71
C GLY A 63 -16.80 0.14 -1.73
N GLN A 64 -17.48 -0.56 -0.82
CA GLN A 64 -16.85 -1.47 0.14
C GLN A 64 -16.36 -2.77 -0.53
N THR A 65 -17.11 -3.29 -1.51
CA THR A 65 -16.75 -4.49 -2.27
C THR A 65 -15.56 -4.21 -3.17
N SER A 66 -15.63 -3.15 -3.96
CA SER A 66 -14.53 -2.73 -4.85
C SER A 66 -13.24 -2.38 -4.08
N GLY A 67 -13.36 -1.78 -2.89
CA GLY A 67 -12.21 -1.53 -2.00
C GLY A 67 -11.53 -2.84 -1.57
N ASN A 68 -12.31 -3.76 -0.98
CA ASN A 68 -11.77 -5.03 -0.49
C ASN A 68 -11.20 -5.93 -1.61
N GLU A 69 -11.82 -5.94 -2.79
CA GLU A 69 -11.27 -6.65 -3.96
C GLU A 69 -9.96 -6.03 -4.42
N PHE A 70 -9.90 -4.69 -4.51
CA PHE A 70 -8.69 -3.97 -4.89
C PHE A 70 -7.53 -4.26 -3.94
N GLU A 71 -7.78 -4.24 -2.63
CA GLU A 71 -6.83 -4.62 -1.59
C GLU A 71 -6.29 -6.06 -1.80
N GLY A 72 -7.18 -7.02 -2.03
CA GLY A 72 -6.78 -8.42 -2.26
C GLY A 72 -5.96 -8.61 -3.54
N ILE A 73 -6.27 -7.86 -4.60
CA ILE A 73 -5.52 -7.88 -5.87
C ILE A 73 -4.13 -7.23 -5.69
N CYS A 74 -4.05 -6.08 -5.00
CA CYS A 74 -2.78 -5.44 -4.65
C CYS A 74 -1.91 -6.35 -3.78
N ALA A 75 -2.46 -6.98 -2.73
CA ALA A 75 -1.71 -7.88 -1.86
C ALA A 75 -1.11 -9.05 -2.63
N ARG A 76 -1.88 -9.64 -3.55
CA ARG A 76 -1.41 -10.73 -4.42
C ARG A 76 -0.30 -10.25 -5.36
N TYR A 77 -0.45 -9.07 -5.96
CA TYR A 77 0.58 -8.49 -6.82
C TYR A 77 1.90 -8.30 -6.06
N ILE A 78 1.85 -7.69 -4.88
CA ILE A 78 3.03 -7.47 -4.03
C ILE A 78 3.67 -8.81 -3.66
N ARG A 79 2.88 -9.79 -3.22
CA ARG A 79 3.39 -11.13 -2.90
C ARG A 79 4.09 -11.80 -4.08
N ASN A 80 3.49 -11.75 -5.27
CA ASN A 80 4.02 -12.40 -6.46
C ASN A 80 5.25 -11.71 -7.04
N THR A 81 5.54 -10.47 -6.64
CA THR A 81 6.66 -9.68 -7.14
C THR A 81 7.77 -9.54 -6.10
N PHE A 82 7.47 -9.02 -4.91
CA PHE A 82 8.45 -8.76 -3.85
C PHE A 82 9.15 -10.05 -3.38
N LEU A 83 8.44 -11.17 -3.26
CA LEU A 83 9.05 -12.43 -2.81
C LEU A 83 10.10 -12.99 -3.80
N LYS A 84 10.08 -12.55 -5.07
CA LYS A 84 11.14 -12.90 -6.04
C LYS A 84 12.45 -12.16 -5.76
N LEU A 85 12.43 -11.12 -4.93
CA LEU A 85 13.58 -10.29 -4.60
C LEU A 85 14.35 -10.75 -3.36
N GLY A 86 14.13 -11.98 -2.88
CA GLY A 86 14.82 -12.51 -1.70
C GLY A 86 16.36 -12.49 -1.79
N HIS A 87 16.92 -12.47 -3.01
CA HIS A 87 18.36 -12.31 -3.23
C HIS A 87 18.86 -10.87 -3.05
N LEU A 88 18.00 -9.86 -3.29
CA LEU A 88 18.30 -8.44 -3.03
C LEU A 88 17.95 -8.04 -1.59
N ARG A 89 16.89 -8.62 -1.05
CA ARG A 89 16.39 -8.36 0.29
C ARG A 89 16.04 -9.68 1.00
N PRO A 90 17.03 -10.38 1.58
CA PRO A 90 16.79 -11.67 2.23
C PRO A 90 15.99 -11.53 3.52
N GLY A 91 15.26 -12.59 3.85
CA GLY A 91 14.45 -12.71 5.06
C GLY A 91 13.26 -13.64 4.85
N ASP A 92 12.69 -14.09 5.96
CA ASP A 92 11.36 -14.72 5.96
C ASP A 92 10.31 -13.62 5.79
N TRP A 93 9.73 -13.52 4.59
CA TRP A 93 8.80 -12.45 4.22
C TRP A 93 7.38 -13.00 4.09
N ASP A 94 6.44 -12.29 4.72
CA ASP A 94 5.01 -12.51 4.53
C ASP A 94 4.32 -11.24 4.03
N VAL A 95 3.34 -11.41 3.15
CA VAL A 95 2.54 -10.33 2.59
C VAL A 95 1.09 -10.75 2.64
N HIS A 96 0.25 -10.02 3.35
CA HIS A 96 -1.18 -10.32 3.43
C HIS A 96 -2.03 -9.06 3.55
N GLN A 97 -3.25 -9.17 3.03
CA GLN A 97 -4.32 -8.23 3.30
C GLN A 97 -4.79 -8.44 4.74
N VAL A 98 -4.99 -7.36 5.50
CA VAL A 98 -5.55 -7.47 6.83
C VAL A 98 -7.06 -7.63 6.74
N SER A 99 -7.54 -8.86 6.95
CA SER A 99 -8.97 -9.15 6.96
C SER A 99 -9.58 -8.98 8.36
N GLY A 100 -10.63 -8.18 8.46
CA GLY A 100 -11.33 -7.92 9.71
C GLY A 100 -10.71 -6.73 10.45
N ARG A 101 -11.55 -5.79 10.87
CA ARG A 101 -11.14 -4.55 11.58
C ARG A 101 -10.72 -4.85 13.02
N ASN A 102 -9.73 -5.71 13.21
CA ASN A 102 -9.15 -5.93 14.51
C ASN A 102 -8.33 -4.70 14.89
N ARG A 103 -8.87 -3.91 15.82
CA ARG A 103 -8.34 -2.64 16.33
C ARG A 103 -6.91 -2.70 16.87
N LEU A 104 -6.26 -3.86 16.94
CA LEU A 104 -4.89 -4.04 17.44
C LEU A 104 -4.02 -4.86 16.48
N GLU A 105 -4.34 -4.89 15.19
CA GLU A 105 -3.58 -5.70 14.23
C GLU A 105 -2.08 -5.39 14.26
N ILE A 106 -1.70 -4.11 14.21
CA ILE A 106 -0.30 -3.72 14.20
C ILE A 106 0.44 -4.09 15.49
N ALA A 107 -0.29 -4.29 16.60
CA ALA A 107 0.31 -4.67 17.88
C ALA A 107 0.77 -6.15 17.92
N LYS A 108 0.52 -6.91 16.84
CA LYS A 108 1.17 -8.19 16.59
C LYS A 108 2.65 -8.05 16.22
N TYR A 109 3.08 -6.86 15.80
CA TYR A 109 4.46 -6.60 15.38
C TYR A 109 5.27 -5.92 16.47
N GLU A 110 6.58 -6.17 16.48
CA GLU A 110 7.50 -5.74 17.54
C GLU A 110 7.39 -4.23 17.79
N GLN A 111 7.40 -3.42 16.73
CA GLN A 111 7.45 -1.96 16.84
C GLN A 111 6.24 -1.37 17.56
N TYR A 112 5.11 -2.08 17.58
CA TYR A 112 3.83 -1.62 18.10
C TYR A 112 3.28 -2.55 19.19
N ALA A 113 4.05 -3.53 19.66
CA ALA A 113 3.59 -4.53 20.62
C ALA A 113 3.06 -3.92 21.94
N HIS A 114 3.61 -2.77 22.33
CA HIS A 114 3.22 -2.03 23.52
C HIS A 114 1.81 -1.42 23.44
N LEU A 115 1.22 -1.30 22.25
CA LEU A 115 -0.15 -0.81 22.10
C LEU A 115 -1.19 -1.70 22.81
N ILE A 116 -0.89 -2.99 23.00
CA ILE A 116 -1.73 -3.90 23.81
C ILE A 116 -1.82 -3.42 25.27
N ALA A 117 -0.69 -2.95 25.82
CA ALA A 117 -0.66 -2.44 27.19
C ALA A 117 -1.40 -1.11 27.30
N LEU A 118 -1.27 -0.23 26.30
CA LEU A 118 -2.00 1.04 26.24
C LEU A 118 -3.51 0.83 26.11
N ASP A 119 -3.97 -0.06 25.23
CA ASP A 119 -5.39 -0.41 25.08
C ASP A 119 -5.97 -0.96 26.39
N ARG A 120 -5.22 -1.83 27.08
CA ARG A 120 -5.63 -2.36 28.38
C ARG A 120 -5.74 -1.27 29.43
N ALA A 121 -4.77 -0.36 29.49
CA ALA A 121 -4.77 0.75 30.45
C ALA A 121 -5.93 1.73 30.18
N ALA A 122 -6.15 2.10 28.92
CA ALA A 122 -7.26 2.95 28.51
C ALA A 122 -8.63 2.33 28.82
N LYS A 123 -8.78 1.01 28.66
CA LYS A 123 -10.04 0.33 29.04
C LYS A 123 -10.30 0.32 30.54
N ALA A 124 -9.28 0.45 31.37
CA ALA A 124 -9.39 0.48 32.82
C ALA A 124 -9.62 1.89 33.38
N ASP A 125 -9.36 2.95 32.60
CA ASP A 125 -9.39 4.33 33.05
C ASP A 125 -9.92 5.28 31.95
N ALA A 126 -11.06 5.93 32.23
CA ALA A 126 -11.74 6.81 31.29
C ALA A 126 -10.96 8.11 31.00
N GLU A 127 -10.16 8.61 31.94
CA GLU A 127 -9.32 9.79 31.73
C GLU A 127 -8.15 9.46 30.80
N LEU A 128 -7.51 8.29 31.00
CA LEU A 128 -6.50 7.78 30.07
C LEU A 128 -7.08 7.51 28.68
N ALA A 129 -8.29 6.97 28.59
CA ALA A 129 -8.96 6.78 27.30
C ALA A 129 -9.20 8.10 26.56
N ALA A 130 -9.61 9.15 27.27
CA ALA A 130 -9.81 10.48 26.69
C ALA A 130 -8.50 11.10 26.20
N ALA A 131 -7.40 10.91 26.94
CA ALA A 131 -6.09 11.48 26.60
C ALA A 131 -5.35 10.71 25.47
N LEU A 132 -5.42 9.37 25.48
CA LEU A 132 -4.76 8.51 24.49
C LEU A 132 -5.56 8.40 23.18
N GLY A 133 -6.85 8.72 23.22
CA GLY A 133 -7.75 8.59 22.09
C GLY A 133 -7.95 7.13 21.65
N SER A 134 -8.38 6.95 20.40
CA SER A 134 -8.53 5.62 19.78
C SER A 134 -7.75 5.48 18.46
N ASP A 135 -6.89 6.44 18.15
CA ASP A 135 -6.23 6.56 16.85
C ASP A 135 -5.11 5.51 16.66
N TYR A 136 -4.63 4.90 17.75
CA TYR A 136 -3.72 3.74 17.71
C TYR A 136 -4.41 2.45 17.22
N THR A 137 -5.70 2.50 16.88
CA THR A 137 -6.48 1.35 16.42
C THR A 137 -6.59 1.21 14.91
N ILE A 138 -5.94 2.10 14.16
CA ILE A 138 -6.00 2.06 12.70
C ILE A 138 -5.19 0.88 12.17
N THR A 139 -5.83 0.15 11.26
CA THR A 139 -5.32 -1.09 10.70
C THR A 139 -4.98 -0.84 9.23
N PRO A 140 -3.73 -1.09 8.80
CA PRO A 140 -3.37 -1.04 7.38
C PRO A 140 -4.21 -1.99 6.54
N ASP A 141 -4.43 -1.62 5.28
CA ASP A 141 -5.15 -2.49 4.35
C ASP A 141 -4.30 -3.74 4.00
N ILE A 142 -2.99 -3.56 3.79
CA ILE A 142 -2.01 -4.61 3.53
C ILE A 142 -0.77 -4.39 4.39
N VAL A 143 -0.19 -5.48 4.88
CA VAL A 143 1.07 -5.47 5.62
C VAL A 143 2.11 -6.34 4.93
N VAL A 144 3.36 -5.89 4.97
CA VAL A 144 4.54 -6.70 4.64
C VAL A 144 5.30 -6.92 5.94
N VAL A 145 5.58 -8.18 6.25
CA VAL A 145 6.09 -8.61 7.55
C VAL A 145 7.39 -9.37 7.36
N ARG A 146 8.35 -9.14 8.25
CA ARG A 146 9.57 -9.94 8.34
C ARG A 146 9.50 -10.85 9.57
N GLY A 147 9.72 -12.15 9.36
CA GLY A 147 9.95 -13.13 10.40
C GLY A 147 11.24 -12.87 11.18
N LEU A 148 11.37 -13.55 12.32
CA LEU A 148 12.58 -13.51 13.14
C LEU A 148 13.57 -14.58 12.69
N GLU A 149 14.85 -14.32 12.91
CA GLU A 149 15.95 -15.24 12.56
C GLU A 149 16.34 -16.08 13.79
N SER A 150 16.58 -17.37 13.59
CA SER A 150 17.16 -18.23 14.62
C SER A 150 18.67 -17.99 14.74
N ASP A 151 19.25 -18.41 15.86
CA ASP A 151 20.69 -18.28 16.07
C ASP A 151 21.48 -19.14 15.08
N GLU A 152 20.93 -20.25 14.61
CA GLU A 152 21.51 -21.05 13.53
C GLU A 152 21.57 -20.28 12.20
N SER A 153 20.51 -19.54 11.85
CA SER A 153 20.49 -18.70 10.66
C SER A 153 21.46 -17.52 10.78
N ILE A 154 21.50 -16.87 11.95
CA ILE A 154 22.42 -15.75 12.21
C ILE A 154 23.87 -16.23 12.15
N ASN A 155 24.16 -17.39 12.73
CA ASN A 155 25.50 -17.95 12.80
C ASN A 155 25.89 -18.81 11.58
N LEU A 156 25.15 -18.74 10.47
CA LEU A 156 25.32 -19.63 9.31
C LEU A 156 26.74 -19.62 8.74
N ASN A 157 27.37 -18.44 8.67
CA ASN A 157 28.71 -18.28 8.07
C ASN A 157 29.82 -18.09 9.13
N GLU A 158 29.48 -17.52 10.29
CA GLU A 158 30.41 -17.20 11.38
C GLU A 158 29.66 -17.26 12.71
N PHE A 159 30.35 -17.57 13.81
CA PHE A 159 29.76 -17.52 15.13
C PHE A 159 29.65 -16.06 15.62
N LEU A 160 28.47 -15.46 15.46
CA LEU A 160 28.19 -14.06 15.75
C LEU A 160 27.48 -13.83 17.09
N VAL A 161 26.59 -14.73 17.48
CA VAL A 161 25.74 -14.57 18.67
C VAL A 161 25.64 -15.85 19.51
N ASP A 162 25.49 -15.63 20.82
CA ASP A 162 25.11 -16.62 21.83
C ASP A 162 24.21 -15.95 22.89
N ASP A 163 23.95 -16.64 23.99
CA ASP A 163 23.09 -16.12 25.08
C ASP A 163 23.71 -14.94 25.87
N SER A 164 24.97 -14.60 25.62
CA SER A 164 25.67 -13.52 26.33
C SER A 164 25.62 -12.17 25.60
N VAL A 165 25.43 -12.16 24.27
CA VAL A 165 25.45 -10.94 23.43
C VAL A 165 24.17 -10.78 22.62
N SER A 166 23.87 -9.53 22.19
CA SER A 166 22.73 -9.23 21.32
C SER A 166 21.36 -9.77 21.83
N THR A 167 21.21 -9.90 23.15
CA THR A 167 20.06 -10.53 23.83
C THR A 167 18.76 -9.73 23.74
N ARG A 168 18.80 -8.55 23.12
CA ARG A 168 17.66 -7.65 22.89
C ARG A 168 17.50 -7.25 21.43
N ALA A 169 18.22 -7.89 20.51
CA ALA A 169 18.14 -7.58 19.09
C ALA A 169 16.76 -7.97 18.55
N SER A 170 16.05 -7.04 17.91
CA SER A 170 14.67 -7.25 17.44
C SER A 170 14.52 -8.34 16.39
N LEU A 171 15.58 -8.65 15.64
CA LEU A 171 15.57 -9.69 14.60
C LEU A 171 15.73 -11.11 15.18
N ARG A 172 16.26 -11.25 16.39
CA ARG A 172 16.67 -12.53 16.98
C ARG A 172 15.49 -13.23 17.66
N ALA A 173 15.15 -14.43 17.22
CA ALA A 173 14.01 -15.19 17.74
C ALA A 173 14.16 -15.55 19.23
N THR A 174 15.36 -15.95 19.66
CA THR A 174 15.68 -16.32 21.06
C THR A 174 15.56 -15.16 22.05
N ALA A 175 15.56 -13.91 21.58
CA ALA A 175 15.30 -12.73 22.42
C ALA A 175 13.81 -12.56 22.81
N GLY A 176 12.90 -13.40 22.28
CA GLY A 176 11.48 -13.38 22.62
C GLY A 176 10.67 -12.26 21.96
N GLY A 177 11.19 -11.68 20.87
CA GLY A 177 10.53 -10.63 20.10
C GLY A 177 9.34 -11.13 19.27
N LYS A 178 8.68 -10.20 18.57
CA LYS A 178 7.63 -10.47 17.58
C LYS A 178 8.11 -10.21 16.14
N PRO A 179 7.41 -10.71 15.10
CA PRO A 179 7.70 -10.33 13.72
C PRO A 179 7.73 -8.81 13.52
N LEU A 180 8.50 -8.34 12.54
CA LEU A 180 8.70 -6.93 12.26
C LEU A 180 7.73 -6.47 11.17
N LEU A 181 7.04 -5.35 11.37
CA LEU A 181 6.27 -4.71 10.31
C LEU A 181 7.24 -4.00 9.36
N HIS A 182 7.37 -4.46 8.14
CA HIS A 182 8.28 -3.88 7.14
C HIS A 182 7.59 -2.82 6.28
N ALA A 183 6.32 -3.01 5.97
CA ALA A 183 5.53 -2.01 5.26
C ALA A 183 4.05 -2.06 5.64
N SER A 184 3.43 -0.88 5.58
CA SER A 184 1.99 -0.64 5.61
C SER A 184 1.59 -0.07 4.26
N VAL A 185 0.74 -0.79 3.52
CA VAL A 185 0.29 -0.36 2.19
C VAL A 185 -1.21 -0.10 2.23
N SER A 186 -1.61 1.16 2.16
CA SER A 186 -3.02 1.58 2.12
C SER A 186 -3.51 1.58 0.66
N CYS A 187 -4.64 0.95 0.39
CA CYS A 187 -5.23 0.84 -0.95
C CYS A 187 -6.45 1.74 -1.07
N LYS A 188 -6.49 2.59 -2.11
CA LYS A 188 -7.60 3.51 -2.34
C LYS A 188 -8.06 3.40 -3.80
N TRP A 189 -9.14 2.68 -4.05
CA TRP A 189 -9.69 2.52 -5.42
C TRP A 189 -9.96 3.88 -6.10
N THR A 190 -10.62 4.79 -5.38
CA THR A 190 -10.83 6.18 -5.79
C THR A 190 -10.59 7.10 -4.60
N ILE A 191 -10.11 8.32 -4.84
CA ILE A 191 -9.81 9.28 -3.79
C ILE A 191 -10.96 10.28 -3.63
N ARG A 192 -11.27 10.59 -2.38
CA ARG A 192 -12.10 11.72 -1.96
C ARG A 192 -11.31 12.49 -0.90
N SER A 193 -11.65 13.76 -0.67
CA SER A 193 -10.90 14.64 0.24
C SER A 193 -10.78 14.06 1.65
N ASP A 194 -11.86 13.46 2.17
CA ASP A 194 -11.89 12.74 3.45
C ASP A 194 -10.98 11.51 3.47
N ARG A 195 -10.97 10.74 2.37
CA ARG A 195 -10.21 9.49 2.28
C ARG A 195 -8.70 9.68 2.16
N ALA A 196 -8.26 10.82 1.60
CA ALA A 196 -6.86 11.19 1.58
C ALA A 196 -6.36 11.53 3.00
N GLN A 197 -7.19 12.20 3.81
CA GLN A 197 -6.84 12.50 5.20
C GLN A 197 -6.74 11.24 6.06
N ASN A 198 -7.59 10.24 5.81
CA ASN A 198 -7.50 8.97 6.54
C ASN A 198 -6.11 8.36 6.42
N ALA A 199 -5.60 8.16 5.20
CA ALA A 199 -4.27 7.60 4.95
C ALA A 199 -3.13 8.38 5.66
N ARG A 200 -3.22 9.72 5.71
CA ARG A 200 -2.27 10.55 6.47
C ARG A 200 -2.36 10.33 7.97
N SER A 201 -3.57 10.21 8.51
CA SER A 201 -3.76 9.88 9.93
C SER A 201 -3.25 8.49 10.28
N GLU A 202 -3.43 7.47 9.42
CA GLU A 202 -2.84 6.13 9.63
C GLU A 202 -1.32 6.22 9.69
N ALA A 203 -0.73 6.95 8.73
CA ALA A 203 0.70 7.18 8.65
C ALA A 203 1.25 7.87 9.92
N LEU A 204 0.60 8.96 10.37
CA LEU A 204 0.96 9.67 11.58
C LEU A 204 0.92 8.76 12.81
N ASN A 205 -0.04 7.86 12.89
CA ASN A 205 -0.12 6.89 13.99
C ASN A 205 1.02 5.89 13.97
N LEU A 206 1.39 5.36 12.80
CA LEU A 206 2.55 4.49 12.66
C LEU A 206 3.84 5.22 13.05
N MET A 207 3.99 6.48 12.65
CA MET A 207 5.16 7.28 12.99
C MET A 207 5.27 7.56 14.48
N ARG A 208 4.18 8.03 15.10
CA ARG A 208 4.17 8.47 16.51
C ARG A 208 4.32 7.30 17.49
N ASN A 209 3.74 6.15 17.17
CA ASN A 209 3.67 5.02 18.09
C ASN A 209 4.74 3.95 17.85
N ARG A 210 5.74 4.17 16.98
CA ARG A 210 6.75 3.12 16.74
C ARG A 210 7.77 3.04 17.88
N LYS A 211 8.24 1.84 18.17
CA LYS A 211 9.49 1.56 18.89
C LYS A 211 10.42 0.77 17.98
N GLY A 212 11.29 1.47 17.25
CA GLY A 212 12.19 0.88 16.27
C GLY A 212 12.16 1.61 14.93
N HIS A 213 12.56 0.91 13.87
CA HIS A 213 12.54 1.46 12.51
C HIS A 213 11.09 1.66 12.04
N LEU A 214 10.87 2.74 11.27
CA LEU A 214 9.57 3.03 10.69
C LEU A 214 9.31 2.01 9.56
N PRO A 215 8.16 1.32 9.53
CA PRO A 215 7.77 0.56 8.34
C PRO A 215 7.61 1.50 7.15
N ASN A 216 7.81 1.00 5.93
CA ASN A 216 7.45 1.77 4.74
C ASN A 216 5.96 2.11 4.76
N ILE A 217 5.60 3.37 4.52
CA ILE A 217 4.22 3.86 4.48
C ILE A 217 3.88 4.20 3.03
N MET A 218 3.15 3.30 2.39
CA MET A 218 2.88 3.36 0.95
C MET A 218 1.38 3.46 0.67
N VAL A 219 1.01 4.11 -0.44
CA VAL A 219 -0.38 4.15 -0.90
C VAL A 219 -0.48 3.62 -2.33
N VAL A 220 -1.40 2.70 -2.61
CA VAL A 220 -1.73 2.26 -3.97
C VAL A 220 -3.11 2.79 -4.35
N THR A 221 -3.25 3.36 -5.55
CA THR A 221 -4.53 3.96 -5.98
C THR A 221 -4.84 3.79 -7.46
N ALA A 222 -6.14 3.73 -7.78
CA ALA A 222 -6.68 3.77 -9.14
C ALA A 222 -7.44 5.08 -9.45
N GLU A 223 -7.21 6.13 -8.65
CA GLU A 223 -7.79 7.45 -8.89
C GLU A 223 -7.31 8.04 -10.23
N PRO A 224 -8.23 8.37 -11.16
CA PRO A 224 -7.84 8.83 -12.48
C PRO A 224 -7.38 10.29 -12.52
N THR A 225 -7.78 11.16 -11.57
CA THR A 225 -7.54 12.60 -11.71
C THR A 225 -6.26 13.06 -11.00
N PRO A 226 -5.34 13.78 -11.69
CA PRO A 226 -4.12 14.32 -11.08
C PRO A 226 -4.37 15.21 -9.86
N SER A 227 -5.45 16.00 -9.85
CA SER A 227 -5.79 16.86 -8.71
C SER A 227 -6.13 16.07 -7.44
N ARG A 228 -6.78 14.92 -7.56
CA ARG A 228 -7.05 14.04 -6.40
C ARG A 228 -5.83 13.23 -6.01
N LEU A 229 -5.02 12.78 -6.97
CA LEU A 229 -3.72 12.18 -6.70
C LEU A 229 -2.82 13.15 -5.91
N ALA A 230 -2.82 14.43 -6.28
CA ALA A 230 -2.06 15.47 -5.59
C ALA A 230 -2.45 15.63 -4.11
N SER A 231 -3.73 15.44 -3.77
CA SER A 231 -4.21 15.54 -2.38
C SER A 231 -3.55 14.56 -1.41
N ILE A 232 -3.05 13.43 -1.93
CA ILE A 232 -2.37 12.39 -1.15
C ILE A 232 -0.86 12.34 -1.43
N ALA A 233 -0.43 12.55 -2.67
CA ALA A 233 0.97 12.44 -3.08
C ALA A 233 1.81 13.67 -2.69
N LEU A 234 1.24 14.88 -2.81
CA LEU A 234 1.96 16.10 -2.48
C LEU A 234 2.07 16.30 -0.96
N GLY A 235 3.18 16.91 -0.55
CA GLY A 235 3.60 16.96 0.84
C GLY A 235 4.68 15.92 1.14
N THR A 236 5.36 16.11 2.27
CA THR A 236 6.45 15.25 2.74
C THR A 236 6.25 14.94 4.22
N GLY A 237 6.76 13.79 4.66
CA GLY A 237 6.78 13.40 6.06
C GLY A 237 5.82 12.27 6.42
N ASP A 238 4.63 12.20 5.82
CA ASP A 238 3.64 11.18 6.20
C ASP A 238 3.74 9.90 5.35
N ILE A 239 3.73 10.04 4.03
CA ILE A 239 3.66 8.93 3.08
C ILE A 239 4.97 8.88 2.31
N ASP A 240 5.59 7.71 2.24
CA ASP A 240 6.86 7.53 1.54
C ASP A 240 6.68 7.70 0.04
N CYS A 241 5.68 7.03 -0.55
CA CYS A 241 5.33 7.18 -1.95
C CYS A 241 3.89 6.73 -2.24
N VAL A 242 3.30 7.30 -3.30
CA VAL A 242 2.03 6.84 -3.88
C VAL A 242 2.34 6.08 -5.17
N TYR A 243 1.65 4.96 -5.39
CA TYR A 243 1.78 4.12 -6.57
C TYR A 243 0.46 4.11 -7.31
N HIS A 244 0.47 4.58 -8.56
CA HIS A 244 -0.69 4.54 -9.42
C HIS A 244 -0.78 3.17 -10.12
N PHE A 245 -1.99 2.62 -10.18
CA PHE A 245 -2.21 1.27 -10.72
C PHE A 245 -1.84 1.15 -12.20
N ALA A 246 -1.91 2.24 -12.97
CA ALA A 246 -1.72 2.29 -14.41
C ALA A 246 -1.08 3.64 -14.82
N LEU A 247 0.11 3.97 -14.28
CA LEU A 247 0.71 5.30 -14.42
C LEU A 247 0.99 5.64 -15.90
N TYR A 248 1.51 4.68 -16.65
CA TYR A 248 1.88 4.87 -18.04
C TYR A 248 0.65 5.15 -18.92
N GLU A 249 -0.46 4.45 -18.66
CA GLU A 249 -1.73 4.64 -19.35
C GLU A 249 -2.36 5.99 -18.99
N LEU A 250 -2.24 6.42 -17.74
CA LEU A 250 -2.67 7.75 -17.32
C LEU A 250 -1.89 8.86 -18.05
N GLN A 251 -0.56 8.75 -18.12
CA GLN A 251 0.28 9.72 -18.83
C GLN A 251 -0.08 9.79 -20.32
N ALA A 252 -0.25 8.63 -20.97
CA ALA A 252 -0.64 8.56 -22.38
C ALA A 252 -2.03 9.19 -22.61
N THR A 253 -2.99 8.91 -21.72
CA THR A 253 -4.35 9.43 -21.82
C THR A 253 -4.40 10.95 -21.69
N LEU A 254 -3.68 11.53 -20.71
CA LEU A 254 -3.66 12.99 -20.52
C LEU A 254 -3.09 13.72 -21.74
N LYS A 255 -2.07 13.13 -22.36
CA LYS A 255 -1.46 13.65 -23.60
C LYS A 255 -2.45 13.59 -24.77
N GLU A 256 -3.11 12.46 -24.96
CA GLU A 256 -4.09 12.28 -26.06
C GLU A 256 -5.28 13.24 -25.93
N LEU A 257 -5.73 13.48 -24.70
CA LEU A 257 -6.83 14.40 -24.42
C LEU A 257 -6.42 15.90 -24.46
N GLY A 258 -5.14 16.21 -24.66
CA GLY A 258 -4.63 17.60 -24.64
C GLY A 258 -4.83 18.31 -23.30
N MET A 259 -4.76 17.56 -22.18
CA MET A 259 -4.99 18.10 -20.83
C MET A 259 -3.69 18.57 -20.19
N ASP A 260 -3.06 19.60 -20.76
CA ASP A 260 -1.71 20.04 -20.43
C ASP A 260 -1.52 20.35 -18.93
N ASP A 261 -2.43 21.12 -18.30
CA ASP A 261 -2.36 21.44 -16.86
C ASP A 261 -2.39 20.18 -15.98
N SER A 262 -3.18 19.18 -16.38
CA SER A 262 -3.29 17.91 -15.65
C SER A 262 -2.04 17.04 -15.86
N ALA A 263 -1.47 17.06 -17.06
CA ALA A 263 -0.22 16.36 -17.38
C ALA A 263 0.97 16.99 -16.64
N GLU A 264 1.04 18.32 -16.56
CA GLU A 264 2.07 19.04 -15.79
C GLU A 264 1.96 18.72 -14.29
N MET A 265 0.75 18.77 -13.73
CA MET A 265 0.53 18.39 -12.32
C MET A 265 0.96 16.95 -12.04
N LEU A 266 0.67 16.02 -12.96
CA LEU A 266 1.12 14.63 -12.86
C LEU A 266 2.65 14.53 -12.91
N ALA A 267 3.29 15.25 -13.85
CA ALA A 267 4.75 15.27 -13.98
C ALA A 267 5.43 15.79 -12.71
N ILE A 268 4.91 16.86 -12.10
CA ILE A 268 5.42 17.39 -10.82
C ILE A 268 5.45 16.29 -9.74
N MET A 269 4.41 15.46 -9.65
CA MET A 269 4.36 14.36 -8.68
C MET A 269 5.35 13.23 -9.02
N VAL A 270 5.50 12.89 -10.31
CA VAL A 270 6.41 11.82 -10.77
C VAL A 270 7.87 12.24 -10.62
N ASP A 271 8.23 13.41 -11.14
CA ASP A 271 9.59 13.95 -11.08
C ASP A 271 10.00 14.27 -9.63
N GLY A 272 9.03 14.70 -8.82
CA GLY A 272 9.18 14.89 -7.37
C GLY A 272 9.27 13.60 -6.57
N ARG A 273 9.26 12.42 -7.20
CA ARG A 273 9.30 11.08 -6.57
C ARG A 273 8.16 10.86 -5.55
N ARG A 274 7.02 11.48 -5.79
CA ARG A 274 5.81 11.39 -4.96
C ARG A 274 4.80 10.39 -5.52
N LEU A 275 4.84 10.16 -6.83
CA LEU A 275 3.98 9.22 -7.54
C LEU A 275 4.82 8.32 -8.46
N LYS A 276 4.60 7.00 -8.38
CA LYS A 276 5.27 5.97 -9.19
C LYS A 276 4.26 5.01 -9.80
N ASP A 277 4.69 4.10 -10.69
CA ASP A 277 3.82 3.02 -11.17
C ASP A 277 3.80 1.89 -10.15
N ILE A 278 2.72 1.10 -10.13
CA ILE A 278 2.63 -0.10 -9.31
C ILE A 278 3.81 -1.06 -9.52
N SER A 279 4.46 -1.06 -10.70
CA SER A 279 5.66 -1.87 -10.95
C SER A 279 6.93 -1.43 -10.23
N ASP A 280 6.97 -0.21 -9.68
CA ASP A 280 8.12 0.28 -8.92
C ASP A 280 8.07 -0.20 -7.46
N LEU A 281 6.86 -0.41 -6.93
CA LEU A 281 6.61 -0.77 -5.53
C LEU A 281 7.44 -1.97 -5.03
N PRO A 282 7.56 -3.10 -5.76
CA PRO A 282 8.31 -4.26 -5.28
C PRO A 282 9.79 -3.96 -5.06
N LEU A 283 10.40 -3.11 -5.90
CA LEU A 283 11.80 -2.70 -5.75
C LEU A 283 11.97 -1.69 -4.61
N ASP A 284 11.03 -0.77 -4.44
CA ASP A 284 11.06 0.18 -3.32
C ASP A 284 10.91 -0.53 -1.97
N LEU A 285 10.16 -1.65 -1.91
CA LEU A 285 10.11 -2.52 -0.74
C LEU A 285 11.43 -3.24 -0.44
N ALA A 286 12.35 -3.35 -1.41
CA ALA A 286 13.63 -4.04 -1.27
C ALA A 286 14.77 -3.12 -0.84
N THR A 287 14.47 -1.87 -0.49
CA THR A 287 15.46 -0.88 0.01
C THR A 287 15.99 -1.21 1.41
#